data_AF-A0AAV5RN29-F1
#
_entry.id   AF-A0AAV5RN29-F1
#
_cell.length_a   1.000
_cell.length_b   1.000
_cell.length_c   1.000
_cell.angle_alpha   90.00
_cell.angle_beta   90.00
_cell.angle_gamma   90.00
#
_symmetry.space_group_name_H-M   'P 1'
#
loop_
_entity.id
_entity.type
_entity.pdbx_description
1 polymer ?
#
loop_
_entity_poly.entity_id
_entity_poly.type
_entity_poly.pdbx_seq_one_letter_code
_entity_poly.pdbx_strand_id
1 'polypeptide(L)' 'MSEIGCLVVNDSGNAIKATGVANESDSGLIVYALHKAKTQEGVMNINGFKVIATTNDDRVIAFYYE' A
#
# COMPACT_ATOMS: atom_id res chain seq x y z
N MET A 1 8.65 -20.28 -2.07
CA MET A 1 8.06 -19.60 -0.90
C MET A 1 7.41 -18.35 -1.43
N SER A 2 6.13 -18.11 -1.14
CA SER A 2 5.50 -16.84 -1.47
C SER A 2 6.11 -15.75 -0.60
N GLU A 3 6.60 -14.69 -1.24
CA GLU A 3 7.26 -13.58 -0.56
C GLU A 3 6.21 -12.54 -0.16
N ILE A 4 6.23 -12.11 1.10
CA ILE A 4 5.30 -11.12 1.64
C ILE A 4 5.99 -9.76 1.62
N GLY A 5 5.25 -8.72 1.22
CA GLY A 5 5.74 -7.35 1.20
C GLY A 5 4.95 -6.44 2.13
N CYS A 6 5.59 -5.38 2.62
CA CYS A 6 4.92 -4.33 3.36
C CYS A 6 5.44 -2.96 2.92
N LEU A 7 4.50 -2.04 2.65
CA LEU A 7 4.77 -0.65 2.32
C LEU A 7 4.09 0.26 3.35
N VAL A 8 4.83 1.24 3.86
CA VAL A 8 4.31 2.32 4.71
C VAL A 8 4.47 3.62 3.96
N VAL A 9 3.40 4.41 3.87
CA VAL A 9 3.31 5.65 3.10
C VAL A 9 2.77 6.76 4.01
N ASN A 10 3.21 8.00 3.84
CA ASN A 10 2.60 9.15 4.53
C ASN A 10 1.39 9.72 3.77
N ASP A 11 0.66 10.62 4.42
CA ASP A 11 -0.47 11.40 3.87
C ASP A 11 -0.18 12.08 2.51
N SER A 12 1.09 12.44 2.29
CA SER A 12 1.59 13.11 1.10
C SER A 12 1.91 12.15 -0.04
N GLY A 13 1.69 10.84 0.13
CA GLY A 13 1.93 9.82 -0.88
C GLY A 13 3.37 9.35 -1.01
N ASN A 14 4.26 9.74 -0.09
CA ASN A 14 5.67 9.35 -0.11
C ASN A 14 5.89 8.06 0.70
N ALA A 15 6.65 7.13 0.14
CA ALA A 15 7.07 5.94 0.85
C ALA A 15 7.97 6.30 2.06
N ILE A 16 7.62 5.75 3.23
CA ILE A 16 8.43 5.81 4.45
C ILE A 16 9.29 4.55 4.57
N LYS A 17 8.73 3.39 4.20
CA LYS A 17 9.40 2.09 4.31
C LYS A 17 8.80 1.08 3.34
N ALA A 18 9.64 0.34 2.64
CA ALA A 18 9.28 -0.85 1.86
C ALA A 18 10.07 -2.07 2.33
N THR A 19 9.45 -3.25 2.31
CA THR A 19 10.08 -4.54 2.65
C THR A 19 9.54 -5.66 1.78
N GLY A 20 10.34 -6.70 1.55
CA GLY A 20 9.98 -7.85 0.72
C GLY A 20 9.68 -7.44 -0.72
N VAL A 21 8.56 -7.93 -1.27
CA VAL A 21 8.11 -7.62 -2.64
C VAL A 21 7.50 -6.23 -2.82
N ALA A 22 7.33 -5.46 -1.74
CA ALA A 22 6.72 -4.13 -1.83
C ALA A 22 7.67 -3.12 -2.50
N ASN A 23 7.14 -2.31 -3.42
CA ASN A 23 7.90 -1.29 -4.13
C ASN A 23 7.48 0.12 -3.70
N GLU A 24 8.45 1.00 -3.42
CA GLU A 24 8.20 2.40 -3.04
C GLU A 24 7.47 3.18 -4.14
N SER A 25 7.64 2.81 -5.42
CA SER A 25 6.94 3.46 -6.53
C SER A 25 5.41 3.32 -6.49
N ASP A 26 4.91 2.34 -5.73
CA ASP A 26 3.47 2.07 -5.62
C ASP A 26 2.77 3.00 -4.63
N SER A 27 3.53 3.79 -3.84
CA SER A 27 3.02 4.59 -2.73
C SER A 27 1.92 5.57 -3.14
N GLY A 28 2.14 6.28 -4.26
CA GLY A 28 1.17 7.24 -4.80
C GLY A 28 -0.11 6.57 -5.30
N LEU A 29 0.01 5.38 -5.90
CA LEU A 29 -1.13 4.62 -6.42
C LEU A 29 -2.06 4.20 -5.28
N ILE A 30 -1.49 3.67 -4.19
CA ILE A 30 -2.25 3.15 -3.04
C ILE A 30 -3.00 4.29 -2.34
N VAL A 31 -2.31 5.41 -2.05
CA VAL A 31 -2.95 6.58 -1.43
C VAL A 31 -4.05 7.15 -2.32
N TYR A 32 -3.78 7.27 -3.62
CA TYR A 32 -4.79 7.72 -4.58
C TYR A 32 -6.02 6.80 -4.61
N ALA A 33 -5.82 5.47 -4.58
CA ALA A 33 -6.92 4.50 -4.61
C ALA A 33 -7.82 4.63 -3.37
N LEU A 34 -7.25 4.70 -2.16
CA LEU A 34 -8.01 4.87 -0.92
C LEU A 34 -8.75 6.22 -0.87
N HIS A 35 -8.07 7.32 -1.24
CA HIS A 35 -8.70 8.65 -1.29
C HIS A 35 -9.83 8.73 -2.32
N LYS A 36 -9.64 8.16 -3.52
CA LYS A 36 -10.67 8.13 -4.56
C LYS A 36 -11.89 7.32 -4.13
N ALA A 37 -11.67 6.20 -3.44
CA ALA A 37 -12.74 5.39 -2.88
C ALA A 37 -13.43 6.04 -1.66
N LYS A 38 -12.80 7.05 -1.05
CA LYS A 38 -13.21 7.67 0.21
C LYS A 38 -13.32 6.64 1.34
N THR A 39 -12.41 5.67 1.36
CA THR A 39 -12.36 4.60 2.37
C THR A 39 -11.05 4.65 3.14
N GLN A 40 -11.08 4.16 4.38
CA GLN A 40 -9.88 3.96 5.19
C GLN A 40 -9.17 2.64 4.88
N GLU A 41 -9.89 1.67 4.31
CA GLU A 41 -9.37 0.35 3.97
C GLU A 41 -9.71 0.00 2.52
N GLY A 42 -8.88 -0.82 1.88
CA GLY A 42 -9.10 -1.26 0.51
C GLY A 42 -8.25 -2.47 0.11
N VAL A 43 -8.77 -3.24 -0.84
CA VAL A 43 -8.06 -4.35 -1.48
C VAL A 43 -7.86 -4.02 -2.95
N MET A 44 -6.64 -4.23 -3.45
CA MET A 44 -6.27 -3.92 -4.84
C MET A 44 -5.24 -4.92 -5.38
N ASN A 45 -5.09 -4.98 -6.70
CA ASN A 45 -4.03 -5.75 -7.35
C ASN A 45 -2.97 -4.80 -7.90
N ILE A 46 -1.71 -5.02 -7.51
CA ILE A 46 -0.56 -4.20 -7.95
C ILE A 46 0.54 -5.16 -8.39
N ASN A 47 1.00 -5.02 -9.64
CA ASN A 47 2.11 -5.82 -10.20
C ASN A 47 1.98 -7.35 -10.01
N GLY A 48 0.74 -7.87 -10.03
CA GLY A 48 0.47 -9.30 -9.85
C GLY A 48 0.28 -9.75 -8.40
N PHE A 49 0.47 -8.86 -7.42
CA PHE A 49 0.21 -9.13 -6.00
C PHE A 49 -1.15 -8.61 -5.57
N LYS A 50 -1.80 -9.33 -4.66
CA LYS A 50 -2.94 -8.81 -3.89
C LYS A 50 -2.40 -7.92 -2.78
N VAL A 51 -3.00 -6.75 -2.64
CA VAL A 51 -2.59 -5.74 -1.68
C VAL A 51 -3.78 -5.35 -0.82
N ILE A 52 -3.64 -5.50 0.50
CA ILE A 52 -4.59 -4.94 1.48
C ILE A 52 -3.95 -3.69 2.06
N ALA A 53 -4.61 -2.55 1.94
CA ALA A 53 -4.15 -1.27 2.46
C ALA A 53 -5.13 -0.71 3.49
N THR A 54 -4.59 -0.08 4.54
CA THR A 54 -5.35 0.62 5.58
C THR A 54 -4.69 1.95 5.92
N THR A 55 -5.50 2.95 6.21
CA THR A 55 -5.07 4.26 6.72
C THR A 55 -5.12 4.28 8.25
N ASN A 56 -4.10 4.80 8.92
CA ASN A 56 -4.01 4.99 10.37
C ASN A 56 -3.19 6.24 10.69
N ASP A 57 -3.75 7.22 11.42
CA ASP A 57 -3.09 8.43 11.92
C ASP A 57 -2.03 9.01 10.95
N ASP A 58 -2.50 9.46 9.78
CA ASP A 58 -1.70 10.07 8.69
C ASP A 58 -0.76 9.13 7.93
N ARG A 59 -0.89 7.82 8.11
CA ARG A 59 -0.13 6.81 7.36
C ARG A 59 -1.04 5.85 6.64
N VAL A 60 -0.57 5.36 5.51
CA VAL A 60 -1.15 4.20 4.83
C VAL A 60 -0.18 3.02 4.97
N ILE A 61 -0.70 1.88 5.41
CA ILE A 61 0.03 0.63 5.55
C ILE A 61 -0.57 -0.37 4.55
N ALA A 62 0.26 -0.90 3.65
CA ALA A 62 -0.13 -1.85 2.64
C ALA A 62 0.65 -3.16 2.76
N PHE A 63 -0.06 -4.29 2.66
CA PHE A 63 0.49 -5.64 2.74
C PHE A 63 0.28 -6.39 1.43
N TYR A 64 1.37 -6.90 0.86
CA TYR A 64 1.43 -7.61 -0.42
C TYR A 64 1.51 -9.11 -0.18
N TYR A 65 0.70 -9.88 -0.91
CA TYR A 65 0.69 -11.35 -0.90
C TYR A 65 0.28 -11.90 -2.27
N GLU A 66 0.63 -13.15 -2.55
CA GLU A 66 0.18 -13.91 -3.75
C GLU A 66 -1.22 -14.51 -3.53
#